data_AF-A0AA46I653-F1
#
_entry.id   AF-A0AA46I653-F1
#
_cell.length_a   1.000
_cell.length_b   1.000
_cell.length_c   1.000
_cell.angle_alpha   90.00
_cell.angle_beta   90.00
_cell.angle_gamma   90.00
#
_symmetry.space_group_name_H-M   'P 1'
#
loop_
_entity.id
_entity.type
_entity.pdbx_description
1 polymer ?
#
loop_
_entity_poly.entity_id
_entity_poly.type
_entity_poly.pdbx_seq_one_letter_code
_entity_poly.pdbx_strand_id
1 'polypeptide(L)'
;MYQEEQLARDVYIKLGEYWNARVFQNISKAEQQHMDAVKSLLDKYDIKVEVNEQGVFQDKEFQDLYDELIKKGMKNITEAYKVGRDIEILDIKDLDKRLQDATLDMKLVFENLKKGSEQHLRAFNRQL
;
A
#
# COMPACT_ATOMS: atom_id res chain seq x y z
N MET A 1 8.75 -2.84 -0.84
CA MET A 1 8.32 -2.02 0.30
C MET A 1 7.96 -0.60 -0.12
N TYR A 2 8.89 0.32 -0.45
CA TYR A 2 8.49 1.69 -0.82
C TYR A 2 7.48 1.77 -1.98
N GLN A 3 7.71 1.03 -3.06
CA GLN A 3 6.76 0.94 -4.19
C GLN A 3 5.49 0.14 -3.88
N GLU A 4 5.53 -0.77 -2.89
CA GLU A 4 4.35 -1.53 -2.42
C GLU A 4 3.38 -0.57 -1.70
N GLU A 5 3.91 0.27 -0.79
CA GLU A 5 3.13 1.33 -0.11
C GLU A 5 2.62 2.39 -1.10
N GLN A 6 3.46 2.77 -2.08
CA GLN A 6 3.04 3.69 -3.15
C GLN A 6 1.87 3.12 -3.96
N LEU A 7 1.94 1.84 -4.33
CA LEU A 7 0.87 1.15 -5.04
C LEU A 7 -0.43 1.19 -4.24
N ALA A 8 -0.39 0.84 -2.95
CA ALA A 8 -1.55 0.87 -2.06
C ALA A 8 -2.16 2.29 -2.01
N ARG A 9 -1.34 3.29 -1.70
CA ARG A 9 -1.75 4.71 -1.65
C ARG A 9 -2.43 5.14 -2.95
N ASP A 10 -1.79 4.88 -4.09
CA ASP A 10 -2.22 5.41 -5.39
C ASP A 10 -3.50 4.73 -5.87
N VAL A 11 -3.65 3.42 -5.60
CA VAL A 11 -4.90 2.68 -5.83
C VAL A 11 -6.03 3.24 -4.94
N TYR A 12 -5.75 3.49 -3.66
CA TYR A 12 -6.75 3.97 -2.71
C TYR A 12 -7.20 5.39 -3.02
N ILE A 13 -6.30 6.29 -3.39
CA ILE A 13 -6.70 7.63 -3.85
C ILE A 13 -7.63 7.50 -5.07
N LYS A 14 -7.22 6.72 -6.08
CA LYS A 14 -7.99 6.60 -7.33
C LYS A 14 -9.37 5.99 -7.12
N LEU A 15 -9.46 4.89 -6.38
CA LEU A 15 -10.74 4.21 -6.11
C LEU A 15 -11.59 4.99 -5.10
N GLY A 16 -10.96 5.67 -4.14
CA GLY A 16 -11.64 6.54 -3.17
C GLY A 16 -12.31 7.75 -3.81
N GLU A 17 -11.66 8.36 -4.81
CA GLU A 17 -12.23 9.43 -5.63
C GLU A 17 -13.38 8.90 -6.50
N TYR A 18 -13.15 7.81 -7.23
CA TYR A 18 -14.14 7.26 -8.17
C TYR A 18 -15.44 6.83 -7.48
N TRP A 19 -15.33 6.16 -6.33
CA TRP A 19 -16.48 5.64 -5.60
C TRP A 19 -16.99 6.57 -4.48
N ASN A 20 -16.32 7.70 -4.22
CA ASN A 20 -16.57 8.57 -3.08
C ASN A 20 -16.63 7.81 -1.73
N ALA A 21 -15.71 6.86 -1.56
CA ALA A 21 -15.71 5.91 -0.45
C ALA A 21 -14.67 6.31 0.62
N ARG A 22 -15.18 6.71 1.79
CA ARG A 22 -14.37 7.26 2.90
C ARG A 22 -13.29 6.30 3.42
N VAL A 23 -13.51 4.98 3.34
CA VAL A 23 -12.52 3.97 3.77
C VAL A 23 -11.20 4.15 3.00
N PHE A 24 -11.25 4.30 1.68
CA PHE A 24 -10.07 4.52 0.85
C PHE A 24 -9.40 5.87 1.12
N GLN A 25 -10.18 6.93 1.30
CA GLN A 25 -9.67 8.27 1.61
C GLN A 25 -8.96 8.34 2.97
N ASN A 26 -9.40 7.54 3.94
CA ASN A 26 -8.74 7.46 5.24
C ASN A 26 -7.46 6.62 5.16
N ILE A 27 -7.53 5.47 4.50
CA ILE A 27 -6.40 4.52 4.44
C ILE A 27 -5.26 5.06 3.57
N SER A 28 -5.55 5.70 2.43
CA SER A 28 -4.51 6.35 1.60
C SER A 28 -3.64 7.36 2.37
N LYS A 29 -4.18 8.01 3.40
CA LYS A 29 -3.38 8.91 4.27
C LYS A 29 -2.43 8.13 5.18
N ALA A 30 -2.83 6.94 5.63
CA ALA A 30 -1.95 6.05 6.38
C ALA A 30 -0.86 5.47 5.47
N GLU A 31 -1.18 5.09 4.23
CA GLU A 31 -0.18 4.61 3.28
C GLU A 31 0.87 5.68 2.94
N GLN A 32 0.49 6.96 2.90
CA GLN A 32 1.49 8.03 2.79
C GLN A 32 2.46 8.02 3.99
N GLN A 33 1.96 7.81 5.21
CA GLN A 33 2.81 7.73 6.39
C GLN A 33 3.71 6.49 6.37
N HIS A 34 3.21 5.36 5.84
CA HIS A 34 4.02 4.17 5.62
C HIS A 34 5.15 4.44 4.60
N MET A 35 4.83 5.05 3.46
CA MET A 35 5.81 5.48 2.48
C MET A 35 6.89 6.37 3.09
N ASP A 36 6.51 7.36 3.90
CA ASP A 36 7.44 8.29 4.55
C ASP A 36 8.35 7.58 5.57
N ALA A 37 7.81 6.59 6.30
CA ALA A 37 8.59 5.77 7.22
C ALA A 37 9.61 4.88 6.49
N VAL A 38 9.22 4.27 5.37
CA VAL A 38 10.12 3.48 4.53
C VAL A 38 11.16 4.37 3.86
N LYS A 39 10.77 5.56 3.38
CA LYS A 39 11.68 6.55 2.82
C LYS A 39 12.76 6.95 3.82
N SER A 40 12.38 7.16 5.07
CA SER A 40 13.32 7.48 6.16
C SER A 40 14.35 6.37 6.39
N LEU A 41 13.94 5.09 6.29
CA LEU A 41 14.90 3.98 6.32
C LEU A 41 15.82 4.00 5.10
N LEU A 42 15.27 4.17 3.90
CA LEU A 42 16.07 4.18 2.67
C LEU A 42 17.12 5.29 2.68
N ASP A 43 16.76 6.48 3.17
CA ASP A 43 17.69 7.61 3.34
C ASP A 43 18.79 7.28 4.34
N LYS A 44 18.47 6.61 5.44
CA LYS A 44 19.47 6.16 6.42
C LYS A 44 20.50 5.21 5.81
N TYR A 45 20.11 4.41 4.82
CA TYR A 45 20.98 3.46 4.13
C TYR A 45 21.52 4.01 2.79
N ASP A 46 21.39 5.31 2.52
CA ASP A 46 21.81 5.97 1.27
C ASP A 46 21.22 5.33 0.00
N ILE A 47 20.04 4.71 0.11
CA ILE A 47 19.31 4.10 -1.00
C ILE A 47 18.39 5.14 -1.61
N LYS A 48 18.68 5.55 -2.84
CA LYS A 48 17.83 6.49 -3.59
C LYS A 48 16.57 5.80 -4.08
N VAL A 49 15.45 6.50 -3.95
CA VAL A 49 14.19 6.15 -4.61
C VAL A 49 13.72 7.31 -5.46
N GLU A 50 13.20 6.98 -6.63
CA GLU A 50 12.63 7.96 -7.52
C GLU A 50 11.20 8.26 -7.10
N VAL A 51 10.89 9.56 -6.99
CA VAL A 51 9.54 10.02 -6.68
C VAL A 51 8.84 10.29 -8.01
N ASN A 52 7.87 9.43 -8.32
CA ASN A 52 7.06 9.54 -9.53
C ASN A 52 5.72 10.22 -9.24
N GLU A 53 5.05 10.62 -10.30
CA GLU A 53 3.65 11.03 -10.23
C GLU A 53 2.76 9.89 -9.75
N GLN A 54 1.59 10.23 -9.20
CA GLN A 54 0.64 9.24 -8.70
C GLN A 54 0.19 8.29 -9.82
N GLY A 55 0.23 6.98 -9.56
CA GLY A 55 -0.13 5.94 -10.52
C GLY A 55 0.93 5.68 -11.60
N VAL A 56 2.11 6.30 -11.49
CA VAL A 56 3.24 6.09 -12.39
C VAL A 56 4.34 5.31 -11.67
N PHE A 57 4.71 4.17 -12.24
CA PHE A 57 5.76 3.28 -11.74
C PHE A 57 6.78 3.01 -12.84
N GLN A 58 8.06 3.13 -12.51
CA GLN A 58 9.14 2.78 -13.45
C GLN A 58 9.31 1.28 -13.61
N ASP A 59 9.04 0.55 -12.52
CA ASP A 59 9.03 -0.90 -12.55
C ASP A 59 7.76 -1.36 -13.27
N LYS A 60 7.96 -2.12 -14.35
CA LYS A 60 6.87 -2.58 -15.22
C LYS A 60 5.90 -3.48 -14.46
N GLU A 61 6.37 -4.30 -13.54
CA GLU A 61 5.50 -5.20 -12.77
C GLU A 61 4.56 -4.39 -11.86
N PHE A 62 5.08 -3.32 -11.24
CA PHE A 62 4.24 -2.41 -10.45
C PHE A 62 3.26 -1.61 -11.31
N GLN A 63 3.66 -1.16 -12.50
CA GLN A 63 2.74 -0.45 -13.40
C GLN A 63 1.60 -1.37 -13.88
N ASP A 64 1.94 -2.59 -14.33
CA ASP A 64 0.96 -3.57 -14.76
C ASP A 64 -0.01 -3.93 -13.62
N LEU A 65 0.53 -4.11 -12.40
CA LEU A 65 -0.27 -4.41 -11.22
C LEU A 65 -1.21 -3.26 -10.84
N TYR A 66 -0.72 -2.00 -10.87
CA TYR A 66 -1.57 -0.82 -10.67
C TYR A 66 -2.74 -0.81 -11.67
N ASP A 67 -2.44 -0.96 -12.95
CA ASP A 67 -3.45 -0.94 -14.02
C ASP A 67 -4.49 -2.06 -13.85
N GLU A 68 -4.06 -3.27 -13.47
CA GLU A 68 -4.95 -4.40 -13.18
C GLU A 68 -5.87 -4.11 -11.99
N LEU A 69 -5.32 -3.61 -10.88
CA LEU A 69 -6.06 -3.34 -9.65
C LEU A 69 -7.09 -2.22 -9.87
N ILE A 70 -6.73 -1.16 -10.59
CA ILE A 70 -7.67 -0.11 -10.99
C ILE A 70 -8.79 -0.68 -11.85
N LYS A 71 -8.45 -1.46 -12.89
CA LYS A 71 -9.44 -2.09 -13.77
C LYS A 71 -10.39 -3.00 -13.00
N LYS A 72 -9.89 -3.77 -12.03
CA LYS A 72 -10.71 -4.64 -11.17
C LYS A 72 -11.60 -3.81 -10.25
N GLY A 73 -11.03 -2.83 -9.55
CA GLY A 73 -11.73 -2.01 -8.57
C GLY A 73 -12.78 -1.07 -9.17
N MET A 74 -12.66 -0.69 -10.44
CA MET A 74 -13.66 0.13 -11.13
C MET A 74 -14.89 -0.66 -11.61
N LYS A 75 -14.89 -2.01 -11.53
CA LYS A 75 -16.05 -2.82 -11.97
C LYS A 75 -17.30 -2.55 -11.15
N ASN A 76 -17.15 -2.51 -9.82
CA ASN A 76 -18.18 -2.16 -8.85
C ASN A 76 -17.52 -1.95 -7.47
N ILE A 77 -18.24 -1.31 -6.56
CA ILE A 77 -17.73 -0.97 -5.23
C ILE A 77 -17.30 -2.20 -4.40
N THR A 78 -17.97 -3.33 -4.55
CA THR A 78 -17.58 -4.58 -3.87
C THR A 78 -16.23 -5.09 -4.37
N GLU A 79 -15.97 -5.04 -5.68
CA GLU A 79 -14.66 -5.38 -6.25
C GLU A 79 -13.58 -4.39 -5.82
N ALA A 80 -13.91 -3.09 -5.65
CA ALA A 80 -12.98 -2.12 -5.07
C ALA A 80 -12.58 -2.52 -3.64
N TYR A 81 -13.53 -2.86 -2.77
CA TYR A 81 -13.22 -3.28 -1.40
C TYR A 81 -12.42 -4.58 -1.36
N LYS A 82 -12.67 -5.52 -2.29
CA LYS A 82 -11.82 -6.71 -2.46
C LYS A 82 -10.41 -6.33 -2.91
N VAL A 83 -10.23 -5.39 -3.83
CA VAL A 83 -8.91 -4.87 -4.21
C VAL A 83 -8.16 -4.34 -2.99
N GLY A 84 -8.81 -3.51 -2.17
CA GLY A 84 -8.22 -3.03 -0.91
C GLY A 84 -7.80 -4.17 0.01
N ARG A 85 -8.73 -5.09 0.30
CA ARG A 85 -8.44 -6.29 1.11
C ARG A 85 -7.27 -7.11 0.56
N ASP A 86 -7.24 -7.34 -0.75
CA ASP A 86 -6.24 -8.19 -1.40
C ASP A 86 -4.84 -7.54 -1.34
N ILE A 87 -4.75 -6.21 -1.48
CA ILE A 87 -3.51 -5.44 -1.27
C ILE A 87 -2.99 -5.63 0.16
N GLU A 88 -3.85 -5.43 1.18
CA GLU A 88 -3.42 -5.56 2.58
C GLU A 88 -2.95 -6.98 2.94
N ILE A 89 -3.58 -8.02 2.37
CA ILE A 89 -3.14 -9.41 2.56
C ILE A 89 -1.75 -9.63 1.97
N LEU A 90 -1.49 -9.08 0.78
CA LEU A 90 -0.19 -9.18 0.13
C LEU A 90 0.88 -8.45 0.94
N ASP A 91 0.57 -7.22 1.37
CA ASP A 91 1.49 -6.39 2.15
C ASP A 91 1.88 -7.04 3.48
N ILE A 92 0.91 -7.54 4.25
CA ILE A 92 1.17 -8.29 5.49
C ILE A 92 2.08 -9.50 5.23
N LYS A 93 1.82 -10.25 4.14
CA LYS A 93 2.61 -11.42 3.78
C LYS A 93 4.06 -11.06 3.42
N ASP A 94 4.28 -9.95 2.73
CA ASP A 94 5.61 -9.52 2.33
C ASP A 94 6.38 -8.87 3.50
N LEU A 95 5.69 -8.16 4.39
CA LEU A 95 6.24 -7.69 5.67
C LEU A 95 6.67 -8.87 6.56
N ASP A 96 5.86 -9.93 6.66
CA ASP A 96 6.20 -11.12 7.43
C ASP A 96 7.47 -11.82 6.93
N LYS A 97 7.69 -11.86 5.62
CA LYS A 97 8.94 -12.37 5.05
C LYS A 97 10.11 -11.45 5.38
N ARG A 98 9.96 -10.14 5.17
CA ARG A 98 11.04 -9.14 5.37
C ARG A 98 11.46 -9.05 6.84
N LEU A 99 10.53 -9.26 7.77
CA LEU A 99 10.82 -9.26 9.22
C LEU A 99 11.80 -10.36 9.65
N GLN A 100 11.92 -11.46 8.90
CA GLN A 100 12.83 -12.57 9.22
C GLN A 100 14.30 -12.13 9.17
N ASP A 101 14.65 -11.32 8.17
CA ASP A 101 16.03 -10.88 7.91
C ASP A 101 16.28 -9.41 8.28
N ALA A 102 15.29 -8.73 8.86
CA ALA A 102 15.36 -7.30 9.17
C ALA A 102 16.33 -6.97 10.32
N THR A 103 17.08 -5.88 10.16
CA THR A 103 17.83 -5.23 11.24
C THR A 103 16.87 -4.64 12.29
N LEU A 104 17.37 -4.27 13.47
CA LEU A 104 16.52 -3.81 14.58
C LEU A 104 15.68 -2.57 14.21
N ASP A 105 16.26 -1.63 13.49
CA ASP A 105 15.57 -0.42 13.01
C ASP A 105 14.54 -0.74 11.92
N MET A 106 14.85 -1.63 10.98
CA MET A 106 13.89 -2.11 9.98
C MET A 106 12.72 -2.84 10.65
N LYS A 107 12.97 -3.67 11.67
CA LYS A 107 11.92 -4.36 12.43
C LYS A 107 10.92 -3.39 13.04
N LEU A 108 11.40 -2.32 13.68
CA LEU A 108 10.52 -1.30 14.28
C LEU A 108 9.59 -0.65 13.24
N VAL A 109 10.08 -0.40 12.04
CA VAL A 109 9.24 0.17 10.96
C VAL A 109 8.29 -0.89 10.41
N PHE A 110 8.80 -2.07 10.04
CA PHE A 110 7.99 -3.13 9.43
C PHE A 110 6.89 -3.67 10.37
N GLU A 111 7.14 -3.76 11.67
CA GLU A 111 6.10 -4.14 12.65
C GLU A 111 5.00 -3.08 12.75
N ASN A 112 5.35 -1.79 12.67
CA ASN A 112 4.36 -0.71 12.68
C ASN A 112 3.53 -0.68 11.40
N LEU A 113 4.18 -0.85 10.23
CA LEU A 113 3.50 -1.00 8.94
C LEU A 113 2.54 -2.18 8.98
N LYS A 114 3.01 -3.37 9.38
CA LYS A 114 2.18 -4.58 9.47
C LYS A 114 0.95 -4.37 10.35
N LYS A 115 1.13 -3.70 11.50
CA LYS A 115 0.01 -3.35 12.38
C LYS A 115 -0.99 -2.41 11.70
N GLY A 116 -0.52 -1.46 10.89
CA GLY A 116 -1.35 -0.61 10.03
C GLY A 116 -2.15 -1.44 9.03
N SER A 117 -1.47 -2.27 8.24
CA SER A 117 -2.07 -3.12 7.21
C SER A 117 -3.11 -4.09 7.79
N GLU A 118 -2.88 -4.65 8.98
CA GLU A 118 -3.90 -5.45 9.70
C GLU A 118 -5.17 -4.66 10.04
N GLN A 119 -5.06 -3.37 10.38
CA GLN A 119 -6.21 -2.51 10.64
C GLN A 119 -6.94 -2.13 9.36
N HIS A 120 -6.19 -1.87 8.28
CA HIS A 120 -6.73 -1.61 6.94
C HIS A 120 -7.50 -2.83 6.43
N LEU A 121 -6.93 -4.03 6.58
CA LEU A 121 -7.57 -5.30 6.24
C LEU A 121 -8.91 -5.46 6.97
N ARG A 122 -8.94 -5.20 8.28
CA ARG A 122 -10.18 -5.21 9.06
C ARG A 122 -11.17 -4.14 8.56
N ALA A 123 -10.69 -2.98 8.14
CA ALA A 123 -11.53 -1.92 7.62
C ALA A 123 -12.19 -2.28 6.28
N PHE A 124 -11.45 -2.85 5.33
CA PHE A 124 -12.00 -3.34 4.07
C PHE A 124 -12.95 -4.52 4.27
N ASN A 125 -12.62 -5.47 5.16
CA ASN A 125 -13.51 -6.58 5.47
C ASN A 125 -14.85 -6.14 6.09
N ARG A 126 -14.92 -5.00 6.80
CA ARG A 126 -16.19 -4.43 7.29
C ARG A 126 -17.07 -3.84 6.19
N GLN A 127 -16.55 -3.65 4.98
CA GLN A 127 -17.30 -3.14 3.83
C GLN A 127 -17.84 -4.26 2.92
N LEU A 128 -17.45 -5.52 3.19
CA LEU A 128 -17.83 -6.72 2.43
C LEU A 128 -18.89 -7.52 3.19
#